data_AF-A0A370GLK2-F1
#
_entry.id   AF-A0A370GLK2-F1
#
_cell.length_a   1.000
_cell.length_b   1.000
_cell.length_c   1.000
_cell.angle_alpha   90.00
_cell.angle_beta   90.00
_cell.angle_gamma   90.00
#
_symmetry.space_group_name_H-M   'P 1'
#
loop_
_entity.id
_entity.type
_entity.pdbx_description
1 polymer ?
#
loop_
_entity_poly.entity_id
_entity_poly.type
_entity_poly.pdbx_seq_one_letter_code
_entity_poly.pdbx_strand_id
1 'polypeptide(L)'
;MKHYLLAVFIFVIILCQYGWYKARKKLTFVQKKRDSHLTARLDLISLCVLLGGYILLVIHPYKLSLLLYSFSAIVIGVYLQAVYYRYLSKSAFPDAYLKAALVYFTIQYCNTIALGFIVLLLYNIV
;
A
#
# COMPACT_ATOMS: atom_id res chain seq x y z
N MET A 1 -4.56 2.85 25.16
CA MET A 1 -5.07 1.92 24.12
C MET A 1 -4.52 2.21 22.72
N LYS A 2 -4.45 3.48 22.26
CA LYS A 2 -4.02 3.83 20.89
C LYS A 2 -2.59 3.38 20.52
N HIS A 3 -1.65 3.38 21.47
CA HIS A 3 -0.26 2.93 21.23
C HIS A 3 -0.10 1.41 21.08
N TYR A 4 -0.93 0.61 21.73
CA TYR A 4 -0.91 -0.85 21.59
C TYR A 4 -1.42 -1.29 20.21
N LEU A 5 -2.45 -0.63 19.68
CA LEU A 5 -2.91 -0.82 18.30
C LEU A 5 -1.81 -0.51 17.29
N LEU A 6 -1.10 0.62 17.46
CA LEU A 6 0.02 0.98 16.61
C LEU A 6 1.12 -0.09 16.60
N ALA A 7 1.48 -0.61 17.78
CA ALA A 7 2.49 -1.67 17.91
C ALA A 7 2.09 -2.97 17.20
N VAL A 8 0.81 -3.38 17.32
CA VAL A 8 0.28 -4.56 16.61
C VAL A 8 0.33 -4.37 15.09
N PHE A 9 -0.04 -3.19 14.59
CA PHE A 9 0.05 -2.87 13.16
C PHE A 9 1.48 -2.90 12.64
N ILE A 10 2.42 -2.32 13.39
CA ILE A 10 3.85 -2.36 13.03
C ILE A 10 4.34 -3.82 12.97
N PHE A 11 3.95 -4.66 13.92
CA PHE A 11 4.33 -6.07 13.93
C PHE A 11 3.79 -6.84 12.71
N VAL A 12 2.52 -6.61 12.34
CA VAL A 12 1.91 -7.20 11.14
C VAL A 12 2.62 -6.73 9.86
N ILE A 13 2.95 -5.44 9.76
CA ILE A 13 3.72 -4.90 8.63
C ILE A 13 5.07 -5.60 8.52
N ILE A 14 5.81 -5.74 9.62
CA ILE A 14 7.15 -6.37 9.62
C ILE A 14 7.08 -7.83 9.15
N LEU A 15 6.12 -8.62 9.64
CA LEU A 15 5.94 -10.01 9.20
C LEU A 15 5.64 -10.10 7.69
N CYS A 16 4.83 -9.16 7.18
CA CYS A 16 4.51 -9.11 5.75
C CYS A 16 5.72 -8.71 4.90
N GLN A 17 6.48 -7.70 5.33
CA GLN A 17 7.74 -7.30 4.70
C GLN A 17 8.73 -8.47 4.65
N TYR A 18 8.81 -9.25 5.73
CA TYR A 18 9.68 -10.42 5.79
C TYR A 18 9.25 -11.53 4.81
N GLY A 19 7.94 -11.83 4.74
CA GLY A 19 7.39 -12.79 3.78
C GLY A 19 7.66 -12.37 2.32
N TRP A 20 7.48 -11.08 2.05
CA TRP A 20 7.74 -10.49 0.74
C TRP A 20 9.22 -10.52 0.36
N TYR A 21 10.12 -10.19 1.29
CA TYR A 21 11.56 -10.31 1.10
C TYR A 21 11.99 -11.74 0.74
N LYS A 22 11.45 -12.74 1.46
CA LYS A 22 11.73 -14.16 1.18
C LYS A 22 11.22 -14.58 -0.20
N ALA A 23 10.08 -14.05 -0.64
CA ALA A 23 9.55 -14.28 -1.99
C ALA A 23 10.44 -13.65 -3.07
N ARG A 24 10.85 -12.38 -2.90
CA ARG A 24 11.77 -11.69 -3.83
C ARG A 24 13.11 -12.40 -3.96
N LYS A 25 13.64 -13.01 -2.88
CA LYS A 25 14.91 -13.75 -2.94
C LYS A 25 14.93 -14.87 -3.99
N LYS A 26 13.77 -15.50 -4.24
CA LYS A 26 13.62 -16.61 -5.20
C LYS A 26 13.62 -16.16 -6.67
N LEU A 27 13.56 -14.86 -6.93
CA LEU A 27 13.60 -14.32 -8.29
C LEU A 27 15.02 -14.28 -8.86
N THR A 28 15.12 -14.41 -10.18
CA THR A 28 16.37 -14.15 -10.92
C THR A 28 16.79 -12.68 -10.80
N PHE A 29 18.06 -12.37 -11.06
CA PHE A 29 18.57 -11.00 -11.01
C PHE A 29 17.81 -10.04 -11.94
N VAL A 30 17.47 -10.51 -13.15
CA VAL A 30 16.71 -9.73 -14.14
C VAL A 30 15.29 -9.45 -13.64
N GLN A 31 14.61 -10.44 -13.06
CA GLN A 31 13.28 -10.28 -12.47
C GLN A 31 13.29 -9.35 -11.25
N LYS A 32 14.31 -9.46 -10.37
CA LYS A 32 14.48 -8.55 -9.23
C LYS A 32 14.66 -7.10 -9.67
N LYS A 33 15.45 -6.86 -10.72
CA LYS A 33 15.67 -5.51 -11.25
C LYS A 33 14.38 -4.92 -11.86
N ARG A 34 13.62 -5.72 -12.61
CA ARG A 34 12.31 -5.29 -13.13
C ARG A 34 11.32 -5.00 -12.01
N ASP A 35 11.26 -5.88 -11.02
CA ASP A 35 10.42 -5.71 -9.84
C ASP A 35 10.76 -4.42 -9.09
N SER A 36 12.04 -4.14 -8.81
CA SER A 36 12.42 -2.94 -8.07
C SER A 36 12.06 -1.65 -8.82
N HIS A 37 12.28 -1.60 -10.13
CA HIS A 37 11.88 -0.45 -10.94
C HIS A 37 10.37 -0.23 -10.93
N LEU A 38 9.59 -1.32 -11.01
CA LEU A 38 8.14 -1.25 -11.02
C LEU A 38 7.58 -0.86 -9.63
N THR A 39 8.14 -1.44 -8.57
CA THR A 39 7.78 -1.10 -7.18
C THR A 39 8.09 0.38 -6.91
N ALA A 40 9.26 0.87 -7.30
CA ALA A 40 9.65 2.28 -7.11
C ALA A 40 8.71 3.25 -7.86
N ARG A 41 8.26 2.90 -9.07
CA ARG A 41 7.27 3.71 -9.79
C ARG A 41 5.92 3.73 -9.08
N LEU A 42 5.48 2.60 -8.54
CA LEU A 42 4.23 2.51 -7.79
C LEU A 42 4.28 3.24 -6.45
N ASP A 43 5.42 3.18 -5.75
CA ASP A 43 5.65 3.95 -4.53
C ASP A 43 5.60 5.45 -4.82
N LEU A 44 6.22 5.89 -5.92
CA LEU A 44 6.17 7.29 -6.36
C LEU A 44 4.73 7.74 -6.66
N ILE A 45 3.97 6.94 -7.42
CA ILE A 45 2.56 7.24 -7.73
C ILE A 45 1.74 7.29 -6.44
N SER A 46 1.92 6.33 -5.53
CA SER A 46 1.22 6.28 -4.24
C SER A 46 1.52 7.49 -3.38
N LEU A 47 2.78 7.94 -3.37
CA LEU A 47 3.22 9.12 -2.64
C LEU A 47 2.61 10.40 -3.24
N CYS A 48 2.59 10.53 -4.58
CA CYS A 48 1.92 11.65 -5.25
C CYS A 48 0.41 11.71 -4.93
N VAL A 49 -0.27 10.56 -4.89
CA VAL A 49 -1.69 10.47 -4.54
C VAL A 49 -1.90 10.91 -3.09
N LEU A 50 -1.12 10.37 -2.15
CA LEU A 50 -1.15 10.77 -0.74
C LEU A 50 -0.91 12.28 -0.54
N LEU A 51 0.09 12.83 -1.23
CA LEU A 51 0.46 14.24 -1.14
C LEU A 51 -0.63 15.15 -1.72
N GLY A 52 -1.18 14.79 -2.89
CA GLY A 52 -2.28 15.51 -3.52
C GLY A 52 -3.53 15.54 -2.64
N GLY A 53 -3.79 14.43 -1.95
CA GLY A 53 -4.82 14.36 -0.93
C GLY A 53 -4.63 15.23 0.27
N TYR A 54 -3.43 15.21 0.83
CA TYR A 54 -3.10 16.05 1.97
C TYR A 54 -3.30 17.53 1.62
N ILE A 55 -2.87 17.97 0.43
CA ILE A 55 -3.10 19.32 -0.08
C ILE A 55 -4.60 19.62 -0.17
N LEU A 56 -5.42 18.70 -0.68
CA LEU A 56 -6.88 18.87 -0.76
C LEU A 56 -7.56 18.95 0.61
N LEU A 57 -7.08 18.20 1.61
CA LEU A 57 -7.57 18.28 2.99
C LEU A 57 -7.23 19.61 3.67
N VAL A 58 -6.03 20.13 3.40
CA VAL A 58 -5.61 21.44 3.90
C VAL A 58 -6.42 22.57 3.26
N ILE A 59 -6.75 22.45 1.97
CA ILE A 59 -7.51 23.46 1.23
C ILE A 59 -9.02 23.39 1.53
N HIS A 60 -9.59 22.20 1.80
CA HIS A 60 -11.02 22.00 2.05
C HIS A 60 -11.27 21.20 3.34
N PRO A 61 -11.51 21.87 4.49
CA PRO A 61 -11.54 21.25 5.82
C PRO A 61 -12.83 20.46 6.13
N TYR A 62 -13.64 20.11 5.13
CA TYR A 62 -14.95 19.51 5.34
C TYR A 62 -14.88 17.99 5.51
N LYS A 63 -15.52 17.45 6.54
CA LYS A 63 -15.51 16.01 6.87
C LYS A 63 -15.98 15.08 5.73
N LEU A 64 -16.82 15.58 4.81
CA LEU A 64 -17.27 14.84 3.60
C LEU A 64 -16.16 14.65 2.57
N SER A 65 -15.29 15.65 2.37
CA SER A 65 -14.19 15.57 1.39
C SER A 65 -13.15 14.53 1.83
N LEU A 66 -12.99 14.33 3.14
CA LEU A 66 -12.03 13.40 3.71
C LEU A 66 -12.44 11.93 3.56
N LEU A 67 -13.74 11.65 3.64
CA LEU A 67 -14.30 10.31 3.40
C LEU A 67 -14.24 9.95 1.91
N LEU A 68 -14.60 10.90 1.03
CA LEU A 68 -14.43 10.76 -0.42
C LEU A 68 -12.96 10.59 -0.82
N TYR A 69 -12.04 11.27 -0.13
CA TYR A 69 -10.61 11.15 -0.34
C TYR A 69 -10.06 9.77 0.09
N SER A 70 -10.51 9.27 1.24
CA SER A 70 -10.19 7.92 1.69
C SER A 70 -10.69 6.88 0.67
N PHE A 71 -11.87 7.10 0.11
CA PHE A 71 -12.46 6.23 -0.91
C PHE A 71 -11.72 6.30 -2.26
N SER A 72 -11.29 7.49 -2.70
CA SER A 72 -10.51 7.63 -3.93
C SER A 72 -9.12 7.03 -3.80
N ALA A 73 -8.46 7.19 -2.64
CA ALA A 73 -7.21 6.51 -2.33
C ALA A 73 -7.37 4.98 -2.32
N ILE A 74 -8.50 4.48 -1.81
CA ILE A 74 -8.88 3.06 -1.86
C ILE A 74 -8.96 2.56 -3.31
N VAL A 75 -9.71 3.26 -4.16
CA VAL A 75 -9.94 2.90 -5.57
C VAL A 75 -8.63 2.94 -6.38
N ILE A 76 -7.83 4.00 -6.20
CA ILE A 76 -6.54 4.14 -6.87
C ILE A 76 -5.56 3.06 -6.43
N GLY A 77 -5.51 2.75 -5.12
CA GLY A 77 -4.67 1.67 -4.59
C GLY A 77 -5.01 0.31 -5.18
N VAL A 78 -6.30 -0.03 -5.26
CA VAL A 78 -6.78 -1.29 -5.88
C VAL A 78 -6.44 -1.33 -7.37
N TYR A 79 -6.64 -0.22 -8.08
CA TYR A 79 -6.28 -0.11 -9.49
C TYR A 79 -4.78 -0.36 -9.73
N LEU A 80 -3.92 0.27 -8.95
CA LEU A 80 -2.47 0.11 -9.04
C LEU A 80 -2.02 -1.33 -8.75
N GLN A 81 -2.64 -1.99 -7.76
CA GLN A 81 -2.40 -3.40 -7.48
C GLN A 81 -2.81 -4.31 -8.63
N ALA A 82 -3.98 -4.07 -9.23
CA ALA A 82 -4.46 -4.85 -10.37
C ALA A 82 -3.53 -4.69 -11.59
N VAL A 83 -3.07 -3.46 -11.86
CA VAL A 83 -2.10 -3.19 -12.94
C VAL A 83 -0.77 -3.90 -12.68
N TYR A 84 -0.25 -3.82 -11.46
CA TYR A 84 0.99 -4.49 -11.08
C TYR A 84 0.89 -6.02 -11.20
N TYR A 85 -0.19 -6.61 -10.70
CA TYR A 85 -0.44 -8.05 -10.80
C TYR A 85 -0.53 -8.50 -12.27
N ARG A 86 -1.26 -7.76 -13.10
CA ARG A 86 -1.37 -8.03 -14.54
C ARG A 86 0.00 -7.97 -15.23
N TYR A 87 0.87 -7.04 -14.83
CA TYR A 87 2.22 -6.95 -15.36
C TYR A 87 3.10 -8.14 -14.94
N LEU A 88 3.06 -8.51 -13.65
CA LEU A 88 3.82 -9.66 -13.14
C LEU A 88 3.41 -10.97 -13.85
N SER A 89 2.10 -11.17 -14.05
CA SER A 89 1.56 -12.33 -14.76
C SER A 89 2.02 -12.37 -16.23
N LYS A 90 2.02 -11.23 -16.93
CA LYS A 90 2.54 -11.13 -18.31
C LYS A 90 4.05 -11.35 -18.42
N SER A 91 4.80 -11.09 -17.34
CA SER A 91 6.26 -11.13 -17.35
C SER A 91 6.84 -12.48 -16.89
N ALA A 92 6.02 -13.53 -16.84
CA ALA A 92 6.40 -14.89 -16.45
C ALA A 92 7.10 -14.96 -15.08
N PHE A 93 6.63 -14.16 -14.11
CA PHE A 93 7.04 -14.33 -12.71
C PHE A 93 6.48 -15.66 -12.17
N PRO A 94 7.20 -16.36 -11.29
CA PRO A 94 6.75 -17.62 -10.74
C PRO A 94 5.44 -17.44 -9.94
N ASP A 95 4.51 -18.39 -10.03
CA ASP A 95 3.20 -18.31 -9.36
C ASP A 95 3.32 -18.16 -7.84
N ALA A 96 4.33 -18.79 -7.24
CA ALA A 96 4.62 -18.62 -5.81
C ALA A 96 4.97 -17.18 -5.44
N TYR A 97 5.58 -16.43 -6.36
CA TYR A 97 5.86 -15.00 -6.19
C TYR A 97 4.61 -14.15 -6.39
N LEU A 98 3.81 -14.43 -7.42
CA LEU A 98 2.53 -13.75 -7.67
C LEU A 98 1.57 -13.83 -6.48
N LYS A 99 1.45 -15.02 -5.86
CA LYS A 99 0.63 -15.21 -4.66
C LYS A 99 1.18 -14.43 -3.46
N ALA A 100 2.50 -14.47 -3.25
CA ALA A 100 3.15 -13.70 -2.18
C ALA A 100 3.01 -12.18 -2.39
N ALA A 101 3.07 -11.72 -3.65
CA ALA A 101 2.84 -10.34 -4.03
C ALA A 101 1.44 -9.91 -3.65
N LEU A 102 0.43 -10.66 -4.10
CA LEU A 102 -0.97 -10.38 -3.82
C LEU A 102 -1.20 -10.23 -2.30
N VAL A 103 -0.76 -11.20 -1.51
CA VAL A 103 -0.91 -11.19 -0.05
C VAL A 103 -0.21 -9.96 0.56
N TYR A 104 1.02 -9.67 0.14
CA TYR A 104 1.76 -8.50 0.62
C TYR A 104 1.04 -7.19 0.28
N PHE A 105 0.57 -7.01 -0.96
CA PHE A 105 -0.14 -5.80 -1.37
C PHE A 105 -1.47 -5.62 -0.62
N THR A 106 -2.24 -6.71 -0.45
CA THR A 106 -3.49 -6.66 0.32
C THR A 106 -3.23 -6.26 1.77
N ILE A 107 -2.25 -6.87 2.44
CA ILE A 107 -1.98 -6.55 3.85
C ILE A 107 -1.40 -5.14 3.98
N GLN A 108 -0.48 -4.74 3.11
CA GLN A 108 0.07 -3.38 3.10
C GLN A 108 -1.05 -2.34 2.93
N TYR A 109 -2.01 -2.61 2.05
CA TYR A 109 -3.15 -1.75 1.82
C TYR A 109 -4.11 -1.67 3.01
N CYS A 110 -4.47 -2.81 3.62
CA CYS A 110 -5.27 -2.85 4.85
C CYS A 110 -4.58 -2.06 5.98
N ASN A 111 -3.26 -2.19 6.10
CA ASN A 111 -2.47 -1.45 7.08
C ASN A 111 -2.47 0.05 6.79
N THR A 112 -2.31 0.48 5.54
CA THR A 112 -2.36 1.90 5.15
C THR A 112 -3.72 2.52 5.47
N ILE A 113 -4.83 1.80 5.18
CA ILE A 113 -6.18 2.25 5.52
C ILE A 113 -6.35 2.36 7.03
N ALA A 114 -5.96 1.32 7.78
CA ALA A 114 -6.08 1.32 9.23
C ALA A 114 -5.23 2.41 9.89
N LEU A 115 -4.02 2.67 9.40
CA LEU A 115 -3.19 3.79 9.82
C LEU A 115 -3.87 5.14 9.51
N GLY A 116 -4.46 5.29 8.33
CA GLY A 116 -5.27 6.46 7.98
C GLY A 116 -6.41 6.70 8.98
N PHE A 117 -7.20 5.67 9.29
CA PHE A 117 -8.27 5.77 10.29
C PHE A 117 -7.76 6.08 11.71
N ILE A 118 -6.65 5.48 12.13
CA ILE A 118 -6.04 5.75 13.44
C ILE A 118 -5.56 7.19 13.53
N VAL A 119 -4.94 7.72 12.47
CA VAL A 119 -4.54 9.13 12.39
C VAL A 119 -5.79 10.02 12.51
N LEU A 120 -6.86 9.72 11.79
CA LEU A 120 -8.11 10.50 11.89
C LEU A 120 -8.73 10.48 13.31
N LEU A 121 -8.68 9.33 13.98
CA LEU A 121 -9.08 9.15 15.38
C LEU A 121 -8.15 9.83 16.40
N LEU A 122 -6.91 10.12 16.03
CA LEU A 122 -5.95 10.85 16.87
C LEU A 122 -6.14 12.37 16.74
N TYR A 123 -6.52 12.86 15.56
CA TYR A 123 -6.76 14.28 15.30
C TYR A 123 -8.18 14.76 15.62
N ASN A 124 -9.06 13.94 16.23
CA ASN A 124 -10.46 14.28 16.57
C ASN A 124 -11.27 14.83 15.39
N ILE A 125 -10.97 14.37 14.16
CA ILE A 125 -11.70 14.81 12.97
C ILE A 125 -13.03 14.04 12.80
N VAL A 126 -13.15 12.88 13.45
CA VAL A 126 -14.39 12.10 13.60
C VAL A 126 -15.05 12.42 14.93
#